data_AF-A0A445FKG8-F1
#
_entry.id   AF-A0A445FKG8-F1
#
_cell.length_a   1.000
_cell.length_b   1.000
_cell.length_c   1.000
_cell.angle_alpha   90.00
_cell.angle_beta   90.00
_cell.angle_gamma   90.00
#
_symmetry.space_group_name_H-M   'P 1'
#
loop_
_entity.id
_entity.type
_entity.pdbx_description
1 polymer ?
#
loop_
_entity_poly.entity_id
_entity_poly.type
_entity_poly.pdbx_seq_one_letter_code
_entity_poly.pdbx_strand_id
1 'polypeptide(L)'
;MMGCGGAFSVWLPVFVSCFTAIALAGTGCDKAPVVFVFGDSNSDTGGLASGLGFPINLPNGRNFFHRSTGRLSDGRLVIDLLCQSLNASLLVPYLDALSGTSFTNGANFAVVGSSTLPKYVPFSLNIQVMQFRRFKARSLELVTTGTRNLINDEGFHGALYLIDIGQNDLADSFAKNLSYVQVIKKIPVVITEIENAVKSLYNEGARKFWVHNTGPLGCLPKVLALAQKKDLDSLGCLSSYNSAARLFNEALLHSSQKLRSELKDATLVYVDIYAIKYDLITNAAKYGNPSNHCSHLSIDYYLTHSCVTNLNQVFLLSLHIL
;
A
#
# COMPACT_ATOMS: atom_id res chain seq x y z
N MET A 1 37.31 54.87 -36.16
CA MET A 1 36.20 54.56 -37.08
C MET A 1 35.55 53.27 -36.62
N MET A 2 34.22 53.32 -36.38
CA MET A 2 33.17 52.28 -36.44
C MET A 2 33.64 50.81 -36.48
N GLY A 3 33.12 49.82 -35.75
CA GLY A 3 31.96 49.48 -34.91
C GLY A 3 32.21 47.99 -34.54
N CYS A 4 31.58 47.28 -33.61
CA CYS A 4 30.19 47.15 -33.22
C CYS A 4 30.19 46.36 -31.89
N GLY A 5 29.17 46.58 -31.05
CA GLY A 5 29.01 45.91 -29.77
C GLY A 5 28.54 44.46 -29.86
N GLY A 6 28.88 43.71 -28.82
CA GLY A 6 28.27 42.43 -28.48
C GLY A 6 28.16 42.35 -26.96
N ALA A 7 26.93 42.46 -26.44
CA ALA A 7 26.63 42.32 -25.03
C ALA A 7 26.77 40.84 -24.62
N PHE A 8 27.69 40.53 -23.71
CA PHE A 8 27.72 39.26 -23.00
C PHE A 8 26.87 39.40 -21.74
N SER A 9 25.59 39.03 -21.82
CA SER A 9 24.78 38.75 -20.63
C SER A 9 25.23 37.42 -20.04
N VAL A 10 25.93 37.50 -18.90
CA VAL A 10 26.22 36.35 -18.04
C VAL A 10 24.92 35.93 -17.37
N TRP A 11 24.25 34.92 -17.94
CA TRP A 11 23.17 34.22 -17.23
C TRP A 11 23.81 33.25 -16.24
N LEU A 12 23.83 33.61 -14.96
CA LEU A 12 24.07 32.65 -13.88
C LEU A 12 22.94 31.60 -13.90
N PRO A 13 23.24 30.29 -13.90
CA PRO A 13 22.22 29.30 -13.64
C PRO A 13 21.88 29.33 -12.14
N VAL A 14 20.73 29.90 -11.79
CA VAL A 14 20.06 29.69 -10.51
C VAL A 14 19.53 28.25 -10.51
N PHE A 15 20.39 27.29 -10.19
CA PHE A 15 20.02 25.89 -9.97
C PHE A 15 20.81 25.31 -8.80
N VAL A 16 20.60 25.86 -7.61
CA VAL A 16 20.90 25.18 -6.34
C VAL A 16 19.82 25.59 -5.34
N SER A 17 19.37 24.61 -4.55
CA SER A 17 18.57 24.74 -3.33
C SER A 17 17.09 24.40 -3.44
N CYS A 18 16.80 23.10 -3.55
CA CYS A 18 15.65 22.52 -2.85
C CYS A 18 15.93 21.09 -2.36
N PHE A 19 17.17 20.82 -1.94
CA PHE A 19 17.57 19.54 -1.33
C PHE A 19 18.37 19.77 -0.05
N THR A 20 17.85 20.58 0.87
CA THR A 20 18.34 20.62 2.27
C THR A 20 17.23 21.17 3.17
N ALA A 21 16.44 20.27 3.76
CA ALA A 21 15.90 20.35 5.13
C ALA A 21 14.80 19.30 5.34
N ILE A 22 15.17 18.02 5.41
CA ILE A 22 14.46 17.09 6.29
C ILE A 22 15.49 16.63 7.32
N ALA A 23 15.80 17.53 8.23
CA ALA A 23 16.46 17.19 9.47
C ALA A 23 15.87 18.06 10.58
N LEU A 24 15.41 17.37 11.63
CA LEU A 24 15.05 17.85 12.95
C LEU A 24 13.60 18.31 13.18
N ALA A 25 12.72 17.33 13.33
CA ALA A 25 11.86 17.26 14.51
C ALA A 25 12.16 15.95 15.26
N GLY A 26 13.41 15.81 15.71
CA GLY A 26 13.79 14.84 16.72
C GLY A 26 13.40 15.37 18.09
N THR A 27 12.11 15.30 18.43
CA THR A 27 11.64 15.43 19.81
C THR A 27 11.18 14.05 20.27
N GLY A 28 12.03 13.41 21.08
CA GLY A 28 11.76 12.27 21.96
C GLY A 28 10.60 11.34 21.60
N CYS A 29 10.87 10.35 20.75
CA CYS A 29 10.11 9.10 20.79
C CYS A 29 11.10 7.95 20.93
N ASP A 30 11.50 7.65 22.17
CA ASP A 30 12.34 6.48 22.49
C ASP A 30 11.60 5.14 22.25
N LYS A 31 10.31 5.19 21.91
CA LYS A 31 9.47 4.03 21.64
C LYS A 31 9.02 4.00 20.18
N ALA A 32 9.23 2.85 19.56
CA ALA A 32 8.69 2.55 18.23
C ALA A 32 7.16 2.72 18.21
N PRO A 33 6.58 3.25 17.12
CA PRO A 33 5.15 3.45 17.05
C PRO A 33 4.39 2.13 16.96
N VAL A 34 3.18 2.12 17.51
CA VAL A 34 2.17 1.09 17.22
C VAL A 34 1.63 1.34 15.82
N VAL A 35 1.48 0.29 15.01
CA VAL A 35 1.03 0.41 13.62
C VAL A 35 -0.14 -0.55 13.34
N PHE A 36 -1.24 -0.01 12.82
CA PHE A 36 -2.37 -0.79 12.33
C PHE A 36 -2.50 -0.63 10.82
N VAL A 37 -2.67 -1.75 10.13
CA VAL A 37 -2.79 -1.76 8.66
C VAL A 37 -4.13 -2.35 8.26
N PHE A 38 -4.80 -1.69 7.33
CA PHE A 38 -6.04 -2.10 6.68
C PHE A 38 -5.80 -2.07 5.19
N GLY A 39 -6.19 -3.11 4.47
CA GLY A 39 -5.94 -3.14 3.04
C GLY A 39 -6.09 -4.48 2.36
N ASP A 40 -5.39 -4.61 1.23
CA ASP A 40 -5.43 -5.80 0.39
C ASP A 40 -4.09 -6.55 0.33
N SER A 41 -3.86 -7.29 -0.76
CA SER A 41 -2.65 -8.08 -1.00
C SER A 41 -1.35 -7.27 -0.96
N ASN A 42 -1.40 -5.97 -1.26
CA ASN A 42 -0.20 -5.11 -1.24
C ASN A 42 0.39 -4.97 0.17
N SER A 43 -0.46 -5.17 1.18
CA SER A 43 -0.16 -5.00 2.59
C SER A 43 -0.46 -6.24 3.43
N ASP A 44 -0.88 -7.37 2.84
CA ASP A 44 -1.21 -8.59 3.57
C ASP A 44 0.06 -9.34 4.06
N THR A 45 0.24 -9.42 5.39
CA THR A 45 1.37 -10.12 6.03
C THR A 45 1.15 -11.62 6.31
N GLY A 46 0.06 -12.21 5.84
CA GLY A 46 -0.34 -13.61 6.09
C GLY A 46 -1.82 -13.80 6.46
N GLY A 47 -2.62 -12.74 6.46
CA GLY A 47 -4.05 -12.72 6.77
C GLY A 47 -4.88 -13.65 5.88
N LEU A 48 -4.57 -13.80 4.59
CA LEU A 48 -5.24 -14.80 3.74
C LEU A 48 -4.98 -16.23 4.25
N ALA A 49 -3.72 -16.54 4.57
CA ALA A 49 -3.33 -17.87 5.05
C ALA A 49 -3.94 -18.17 6.42
N SER A 50 -3.88 -17.22 7.37
CA SER A 50 -4.42 -17.40 8.72
C SER A 50 -5.94 -17.34 8.77
N GLY A 51 -6.57 -16.52 7.91
CA GLY A 51 -8.02 -16.28 7.92
C GLY A 51 -8.82 -17.29 7.11
N LEU A 52 -8.29 -17.78 6.00
CA LEU A 52 -8.98 -18.74 5.11
C LEU A 52 -8.26 -20.09 4.98
N GLY A 53 -7.09 -20.26 5.59
CA GLY A 53 -6.29 -21.47 5.39
C GLY A 53 -5.74 -21.60 3.97
N PHE A 54 -5.74 -20.52 3.19
CA PHE A 54 -5.29 -20.58 1.80
C PHE A 54 -3.77 -20.77 1.75
N PRO A 55 -3.26 -21.86 1.15
CA PRO A 55 -1.83 -22.13 1.15
C PRO A 55 -1.14 -21.22 0.13
N ILE A 56 -0.36 -20.26 0.63
CA ILE A 56 0.63 -19.55 -0.18
C ILE A 56 1.96 -20.27 0.04
N ASN A 57 2.49 -20.90 -1.00
CA ASN A 57 3.72 -21.70 -0.94
C ASN A 57 4.89 -20.93 -1.55
N LEU A 58 6.08 -21.55 -1.52
CA LEU A 58 7.22 -21.10 -2.31
C LEU A 58 6.78 -20.91 -3.78
N PRO A 59 7.29 -19.88 -4.49
CA PRO A 59 8.49 -19.08 -4.20
C PRO A 59 8.29 -17.95 -3.17
N ASN A 60 7.08 -17.68 -2.71
CA ASN A 60 6.81 -16.59 -1.78
C ASN A 60 7.68 -16.67 -0.51
N GLY A 61 8.24 -15.54 -0.11
CA GLY A 61 9.13 -15.36 1.03
C GLY A 61 10.58 -15.79 0.82
N ARG A 62 10.96 -16.35 -0.35
CA ARG A 62 12.31 -16.90 -0.59
C ARG A 62 13.48 -15.92 -0.43
N ASN A 63 13.27 -14.62 -0.71
CA ASN A 63 14.35 -13.62 -0.75
C ASN A 63 14.68 -13.03 0.63
N PHE A 64 13.68 -12.89 1.51
CA PHE A 64 13.90 -12.26 2.84
C PHE A 64 13.61 -13.19 4.01
N PHE A 65 12.52 -13.96 3.94
CA PHE A 65 12.11 -14.85 5.03
C PHE A 65 12.68 -16.26 4.87
N HIS A 66 13.14 -16.62 3.67
CA HIS A 66 13.64 -17.94 3.28
C HIS A 66 12.66 -19.09 3.54
N ARG A 67 11.37 -18.76 3.64
CA ARG A 67 10.22 -19.65 3.76
C ARG A 67 8.96 -18.88 3.36
N SER A 68 7.87 -19.59 3.05
CA SER A 68 6.58 -18.90 2.90
C SER A 68 6.08 -18.38 4.24
N THR A 69 5.57 -17.14 4.22
CA THR A 69 4.94 -16.47 5.36
C THR A 69 3.47 -16.15 5.10
N GLY A 70 2.85 -16.74 4.07
CA GLY A 70 1.47 -16.40 3.71
C GLY A 70 1.32 -15.08 2.94
N ARG A 71 2.42 -14.47 2.49
CA ARG A 71 2.43 -13.19 1.77
C ARG A 71 2.52 -13.43 0.27
N LEU A 72 1.82 -12.63 -0.53
CA LEU A 72 2.10 -12.54 -1.97
C LEU A 72 3.31 -11.64 -2.17
N SER A 73 4.48 -12.12 -1.77
CA SER A 73 5.78 -11.48 -1.94
C SER A 73 6.91 -12.47 -1.74
N ASP A 74 7.97 -12.32 -2.52
CA ASP A 74 9.26 -12.98 -2.29
C ASP A 74 9.94 -12.53 -0.99
N GLY A 75 9.47 -11.46 -0.38
CA GLY A 75 10.04 -10.97 0.87
C GLY A 75 9.20 -9.87 1.49
N ARG A 76 9.85 -8.73 1.73
CA ARG A 76 9.22 -7.58 2.38
C ARG A 76 8.16 -6.91 1.50
N LEU A 77 7.18 -6.32 2.16
CA LEU A 77 6.16 -5.42 1.64
C LEU A 77 6.53 -3.97 1.96
N VAL A 78 5.81 -3.01 1.37
CA VAL A 78 5.98 -1.56 1.67
C VAL A 78 5.90 -1.30 3.16
N ILE A 79 4.92 -1.93 3.81
CA ILE A 79 4.67 -1.76 5.24
C ILE A 79 5.80 -2.30 6.12
N ASP A 80 6.57 -3.30 5.67
CA ASP A 80 7.73 -3.77 6.44
C ASP A 80 8.88 -2.77 6.38
N LEU A 81 9.13 -2.19 5.20
CA LEU A 81 10.14 -1.15 5.03
C LEU A 81 9.76 0.09 5.85
N LEU A 82 8.48 0.44 5.89
CA LEU A 82 7.98 1.49 6.77
C LEU A 82 8.24 1.16 8.24
N CYS A 83 7.83 -0.02 8.72
CA CYS A 83 8.07 -0.43 10.11
C CYS A 83 9.56 -0.37 10.46
N GLN A 84 10.43 -0.89 9.59
CA GLN A 84 11.87 -0.84 9.77
C GLN A 84 12.41 0.59 9.84
N SER A 85 11.93 1.50 8.98
CA SER A 85 12.32 2.92 9.02
C SER A 85 11.89 3.63 10.30
N LEU A 86 10.84 3.13 10.95
CA LEU A 86 10.31 3.62 12.24
C LEU A 86 10.89 2.86 13.44
N ASN A 87 11.89 2.00 13.23
CA ASN A 87 12.46 1.12 14.25
C ASN A 87 11.42 0.21 14.94
N ALA A 88 10.34 -0.13 14.23
CA ALA A 88 9.28 -1.02 14.68
C ALA A 88 9.48 -2.45 14.14
N SER A 89 9.04 -3.44 14.92
CA SER A 89 8.98 -4.83 14.49
C SER A 89 8.00 -5.02 13.32
N LEU A 90 8.22 -6.06 12.52
CA LEU A 90 7.29 -6.42 11.45
C LEU A 90 5.91 -6.74 12.02
N LEU A 91 4.86 -6.42 11.26
CA LEU A 91 3.49 -6.64 11.68
C LEU A 91 3.07 -8.09 11.46
N VAL A 92 2.23 -8.55 12.39
CA VAL A 92 1.65 -9.88 12.41
C VAL A 92 0.20 -9.78 11.92
N PRO A 93 -0.26 -10.70 11.07
CA PRO A 93 -1.66 -10.76 10.69
C PRO A 93 -2.54 -10.99 11.92
N TYR A 94 -3.58 -10.19 12.08
CA TYR A 94 -4.50 -10.20 13.23
C TYR A 94 -5.09 -11.60 13.51
N LEU A 95 -5.28 -12.41 12.48
CA LEU A 95 -5.90 -13.74 12.56
C LEU A 95 -4.92 -14.88 12.88
N ASP A 96 -3.61 -14.61 12.99
CA ASP A 96 -2.64 -15.65 13.29
C ASP A 96 -2.53 -15.93 14.78
N ALA A 97 -3.30 -16.92 15.23
CA ALA A 97 -3.34 -17.38 16.60
C ALA A 97 -2.07 -18.13 17.05
N LEU A 98 -1.22 -18.61 16.13
CA LEU A 98 -0.08 -19.48 16.42
C LEU A 98 1.28 -18.79 16.24
N SER A 99 1.28 -17.55 15.78
CA SER A 99 2.49 -16.72 15.62
C SER A 99 3.33 -16.56 16.89
N GLY A 100 2.77 -16.81 18.08
CA GLY A 100 3.47 -16.66 19.36
C GLY A 100 3.87 -15.22 19.68
N THR A 101 3.46 -14.27 18.84
CA THR A 101 3.80 -12.86 18.95
C THR A 101 2.81 -12.12 19.83
N SER A 102 3.31 -11.12 20.57
CA SER A 102 2.46 -10.15 21.22
C SER A 102 2.11 -9.03 20.25
N PHE A 103 0.84 -8.60 20.20
CA PHE A 103 0.40 -7.48 19.37
C PHE A 103 0.89 -6.12 19.91
N THR A 104 2.05 -6.06 20.58
CA THR A 104 2.55 -4.84 21.25
C THR A 104 2.95 -3.74 20.29
N ASN A 105 3.36 -4.09 19.06
CA ASN A 105 3.70 -3.16 17.98
C ASN A 105 2.53 -2.88 17.02
N GLY A 106 1.33 -3.40 17.30
CA GLY A 106 0.18 -3.29 16.41
C GLY A 106 -0.23 -4.60 15.77
N ALA A 107 -1.07 -4.51 14.75
CA ALA A 107 -1.64 -5.66 14.05
C ALA A 107 -2.01 -5.31 12.61
N ASN A 108 -1.96 -6.32 11.73
CA ASN A 108 -2.33 -6.16 10.34
C ASN A 108 -3.67 -6.85 10.04
N PHE A 109 -4.64 -6.08 9.57
CA PHE A 109 -5.98 -6.54 9.18
C PHE A 109 -6.14 -6.71 7.67
N ALA A 110 -5.12 -6.37 6.88
CA ALA A 110 -5.15 -6.52 5.43
C ALA A 110 -5.21 -8.00 5.01
N VAL A 111 -5.97 -8.27 3.95
CA VAL A 111 -6.13 -9.62 3.39
C VAL A 111 -6.12 -9.54 1.87
N VAL A 112 -5.41 -10.46 1.22
CA VAL A 112 -5.39 -10.59 -0.24
C VAL A 112 -6.81 -10.58 -0.83
N GLY A 113 -7.01 -9.78 -1.87
CA GLY A 113 -8.28 -9.68 -2.60
C GLY A 113 -9.34 -8.80 -1.92
N SER A 114 -9.05 -8.23 -0.74
CA SER A 114 -9.95 -7.29 -0.10
C SER A 114 -10.27 -6.10 -0.99
N SER A 115 -11.54 -5.67 -0.90
CA SER A 115 -12.11 -4.53 -1.62
C SER A 115 -12.92 -3.68 -0.64
N THR A 116 -13.30 -2.48 -1.05
CA THR A 116 -14.27 -1.67 -0.30
C THR A 116 -15.68 -2.22 -0.43
N LEU A 117 -15.99 -2.84 -1.58
CA LEU A 117 -17.29 -3.40 -1.92
C LEU A 117 -17.22 -4.86 -2.41
N PRO A 118 -18.32 -5.63 -2.26
CA PRO A 118 -19.51 -5.32 -1.45
C PRO A 118 -19.16 -5.26 0.04
N LYS A 119 -19.97 -4.53 0.82
CA LYS A 119 -19.78 -4.45 2.27
C LYS A 119 -20.24 -5.73 2.94
N TYR A 120 -19.73 -5.96 4.16
CA TYR A 120 -20.14 -7.06 5.05
C TYR A 120 -19.87 -8.46 4.50
N VAL A 121 -19.02 -8.57 3.48
CA VAL A 121 -18.44 -9.85 3.07
C VAL A 121 -17.09 -10.04 3.76
N PRO A 122 -16.63 -11.30 3.95
CA PRO A 122 -15.36 -11.57 4.60
C PRO A 122 -14.23 -10.68 4.10
N PHE A 123 -13.53 -10.03 5.03
CA PHE A 123 -12.36 -9.18 4.80
C PHE A 123 -12.56 -7.94 3.93
N SER A 124 -13.78 -7.57 3.54
CA SER A 124 -14.06 -6.22 3.00
C SER A 124 -13.57 -5.15 3.98
N LEU A 125 -13.22 -3.96 3.48
CA LEU A 125 -12.64 -2.89 4.31
C LEU A 125 -13.46 -2.61 5.59
N ASN A 126 -14.80 -2.60 5.47
CA ASN A 126 -15.66 -2.37 6.62
C ASN A 126 -15.58 -3.51 7.66
N ILE A 127 -15.38 -4.76 7.22
CA ILE A 127 -15.14 -5.90 8.12
C ILE A 127 -13.78 -5.78 8.80
N GLN A 128 -12.73 -5.36 8.09
CA GLN A 128 -11.42 -5.13 8.72
C GLN A 128 -11.49 -4.07 9.83
N VAL A 129 -12.23 -2.97 9.60
CA VAL A 129 -12.47 -1.94 10.64
C VAL A 129 -13.29 -2.50 11.82
N MET A 130 -14.28 -3.36 11.57
CA MET A 130 -15.03 -4.04 12.65
C MET A 130 -14.16 -5.00 13.46
N GLN A 131 -13.24 -5.72 12.80
CA GLN A 131 -12.26 -6.58 13.45
C GLN A 131 -11.33 -5.75 14.34
N PHE A 132 -10.85 -4.61 13.86
CA PHE A 132 -10.06 -3.68 14.67
C PHE A 132 -10.82 -3.18 15.90
N ARG A 133 -12.09 -2.78 15.76
CA ARG A 133 -12.92 -2.37 16.90
C ARG A 133 -13.00 -3.44 17.98
N ARG A 134 -13.23 -4.69 17.57
CA ARG A 134 -13.26 -5.84 18.48
C ARG A 134 -11.90 -6.05 19.13
N PHE A 135 -10.82 -6.00 18.36
CA PHE A 135 -9.44 -6.11 18.83
C PHE A 135 -9.11 -5.03 19.87
N LYS A 136 -9.40 -3.76 19.58
CA LYS A 136 -9.18 -2.64 20.49
C LYS A 136 -9.92 -2.84 21.81
N ALA A 137 -11.22 -3.10 21.74
CA ALA A 137 -12.04 -3.32 22.94
C ALA A 137 -11.50 -4.47 23.79
N ARG A 138 -11.12 -5.59 23.17
CA ARG A 138 -10.57 -6.75 23.89
C ARG A 138 -9.19 -6.47 24.47
N SER A 139 -8.33 -5.74 23.76
CA SER A 139 -7.01 -5.35 24.25
C SER A 139 -7.13 -4.49 25.51
N LEU A 140 -8.00 -3.47 25.48
CA LEU A 140 -8.22 -2.60 26.64
C LEU A 140 -8.79 -3.37 27.84
N GLU A 141 -9.77 -4.25 27.62
CA GLU A 141 -10.33 -5.11 28.67
C GLU A 141 -9.27 -6.02 29.29
N LEU A 142 -8.40 -6.64 28.49
CA LEU A 142 -7.37 -7.55 29.01
C LEU A 142 -6.24 -6.82 29.73
N VAL A 143 -5.90 -5.60 29.30
CA VAL A 143 -4.91 -4.77 29.99
C VAL A 143 -5.39 -4.39 31.39
N THR A 144 -6.68 -4.09 31.58
CA THR A 144 -7.22 -3.75 32.92
C THR A 144 -7.23 -4.96 33.86
N THR A 145 -7.31 -6.19 33.34
CA THR A 145 -7.20 -7.42 34.15
C THR A 145 -5.75 -7.87 34.39
N GLY A 146 -4.76 -7.05 34.04
CA GLY A 146 -3.34 -7.32 34.29
C GLY A 146 -2.63 -8.14 33.21
N THR A 147 -3.27 -8.38 32.06
CA THR A 147 -2.61 -9.03 30.92
C THR A 147 -1.53 -8.11 30.38
N ARG A 148 -0.29 -8.60 30.34
CA ARG A 148 0.85 -7.87 29.79
C ARG A 148 0.94 -8.08 28.28
N ASN A 149 1.77 -7.28 27.62
CA ASN A 149 2.08 -7.40 26.19
C ASN A 149 0.86 -7.20 25.26
N LEU A 150 -0.02 -6.28 25.63
CA LEU A 150 -1.13 -5.80 24.82
C LEU A 150 -1.09 -4.28 24.73
N ILE A 151 -1.81 -3.73 23.75
CA ILE A 151 -1.85 -2.30 23.50
C ILE A 151 -2.84 -1.67 24.49
N ASN A 152 -2.38 -0.64 25.20
CA ASN A 152 -3.20 0.16 26.11
C ASN A 152 -3.79 1.38 25.37
N ASP A 153 -4.56 2.21 26.08
CA ASP A 153 -5.24 3.36 25.48
C ASP A 153 -4.28 4.36 24.83
N GLU A 154 -3.16 4.67 25.51
CA GLU A 154 -2.09 5.53 24.99
C GLU A 154 -1.50 4.95 23.69
N GLY A 155 -1.26 3.64 23.64
CA GLY A 155 -0.76 2.96 22.46
C GLY A 155 -1.70 3.05 21.27
N PHE A 156 -3.01 2.90 21.48
CA PHE A 156 -4.01 3.11 20.42
C PHE A 156 -4.06 4.58 19.98
N HIS A 157 -4.08 5.53 20.92
CA HIS A 157 -4.13 6.95 20.60
C HIS A 157 -2.90 7.42 19.81
N GLY A 158 -1.72 6.94 20.17
CA GLY A 158 -0.45 7.28 19.54
C GLY A 158 -0.15 6.55 18.22
N ALA A 159 -0.96 5.53 17.87
CA ALA A 159 -0.71 4.63 16.74
C ALA A 159 -0.82 5.31 15.37
N LEU A 160 -0.14 4.71 14.39
CA LEU A 160 -0.25 5.01 12.97
C LEU A 160 -1.23 4.03 12.31
N TYR A 161 -2.19 4.56 11.55
CA TYR A 161 -3.24 3.79 10.87
C TYR A 161 -3.05 3.88 9.35
N LEU A 162 -2.63 2.78 8.73
CA LEU A 162 -2.42 2.66 7.29
C LEU A 162 -3.66 2.11 6.58
N ILE A 163 -4.00 2.72 5.45
CA ILE A 163 -5.07 2.28 4.57
C ILE A 163 -4.55 2.14 3.14
N ASP A 164 -4.63 0.91 2.62
CA ASP A 164 -4.15 0.46 1.30
C ASP A 164 -5.23 -0.37 0.59
N ILE A 165 -6.17 0.29 -0.09
CA ILE A 165 -7.37 -0.39 -0.59
C ILE A 165 -7.94 0.34 -1.82
N GLY A 166 -8.72 -0.38 -2.63
CA GLY A 166 -9.43 0.14 -3.79
C GLY A 166 -8.91 -0.37 -5.14
N GLN A 167 -7.72 -0.97 -5.18
CA GLN A 167 -7.19 -1.57 -6.41
C GLN A 167 -8.10 -2.70 -6.92
N ASN A 168 -8.54 -3.59 -6.01
CA ASN A 168 -9.39 -4.71 -6.36
C ASN A 168 -10.80 -4.27 -6.79
N ASP A 169 -11.36 -3.18 -6.24
CA ASP A 169 -12.65 -2.64 -6.69
C ASP A 169 -12.64 -2.26 -8.18
N LEU A 170 -11.51 -1.72 -8.66
CA LEU A 170 -11.29 -1.42 -10.08
C LEU A 170 -11.01 -2.70 -10.88
N ALA A 171 -10.05 -3.52 -10.44
CA ALA A 171 -9.63 -4.72 -11.14
C ALA A 171 -10.78 -5.72 -11.34
N ASP A 172 -11.57 -5.97 -10.30
CA ASP A 172 -12.74 -6.86 -10.36
C ASP A 172 -13.84 -6.32 -11.26
N SER A 173 -14.01 -5.00 -11.30
CA SER A 173 -14.98 -4.37 -12.20
C SER A 173 -14.59 -4.58 -13.66
N PHE A 174 -13.31 -4.45 -13.99
CA PHE A 174 -12.82 -4.78 -15.33
C PHE A 174 -12.87 -6.29 -15.63
N ALA A 175 -12.51 -7.16 -14.68
CA ALA A 175 -12.58 -8.61 -14.83
C ALA A 175 -14.02 -9.12 -15.09
N LYS A 176 -15.02 -8.38 -14.61
CA LYS A 176 -16.45 -8.58 -14.92
C LYS A 176 -16.88 -7.98 -16.26
N ASN A 177 -15.94 -7.62 -17.13
CA ASN A 177 -16.16 -7.04 -18.45
C ASN A 177 -16.97 -5.73 -18.45
N LEU A 178 -16.92 -4.96 -17.35
CA LEU A 178 -17.48 -3.61 -17.36
C LEU A 178 -16.66 -2.70 -18.28
N SER A 179 -17.34 -1.84 -19.02
CA SER A 179 -16.69 -0.80 -19.82
C SER A 179 -15.98 0.22 -18.91
N TYR A 180 -14.96 0.89 -19.45
CA TYR A 180 -14.27 1.99 -18.76
C TYR A 180 -15.24 2.98 -18.07
N VAL A 181 -16.28 3.41 -18.80
CA VAL A 181 -17.30 4.34 -18.29
C VAL A 181 -18.07 3.76 -17.09
N GLN A 182 -18.39 2.47 -17.10
CA GLN A 182 -19.05 1.80 -15.98
C GLN A 182 -18.11 1.65 -14.77
N VAL A 183 -16.82 1.39 -15.00
CA VAL A 183 -15.82 1.30 -13.92
C VAL A 183 -15.66 2.65 -13.23
N ILE A 184 -15.43 3.74 -13.97
CA ILE A 184 -15.20 5.06 -13.36
C ILE A 184 -16.45 5.58 -12.62
N LYS A 185 -17.66 5.19 -13.05
CA LYS A 185 -18.91 5.52 -12.35
C LYS A 185 -19.00 4.92 -10.94
N LYS A 186 -18.23 3.87 -10.64
CA LYS A 186 -18.20 3.25 -9.30
C LYS A 186 -17.23 3.93 -8.33
N ILE A 187 -16.23 4.67 -8.84
CA ILE A 187 -15.18 5.30 -8.02
C ILE A 187 -15.75 6.11 -6.86
N PRO A 188 -16.78 6.98 -7.02
CA PRO A 188 -17.29 7.79 -5.92
C PRO A 188 -17.76 6.96 -4.71
N VAL A 189 -18.38 5.81 -4.94
CA VAL A 189 -18.84 4.91 -3.88
C VAL A 189 -17.66 4.20 -3.20
N VAL A 190 -16.65 3.77 -3.96
CA VAL A 190 -15.42 3.19 -3.38
C VAL A 190 -14.72 4.20 -2.47
N ILE A 191 -14.59 5.46 -2.92
CA ILE A 191 -14.02 6.55 -2.12
C ILE A 191 -14.86 6.82 -0.87
N THR A 192 -16.19 6.80 -0.97
CA THR A 192 -17.08 6.97 0.18
C THR A 192 -16.85 5.89 1.25
N GLU A 193 -16.62 4.64 0.86
CA GLU A 193 -16.32 3.57 1.82
C GLU A 193 -14.95 3.73 2.48
N ILE A 194 -13.95 4.26 1.77
CA ILE A 194 -12.66 4.64 2.37
C ILE A 194 -12.83 5.81 3.36
N GLU A 195 -13.61 6.85 3.01
CA GLU A 195 -13.95 7.95 3.93
C GLU A 195 -14.61 7.43 5.20
N ASN A 196 -15.58 6.52 5.05
CA ASN A 196 -16.30 5.92 6.17
C ASN A 196 -15.36 5.11 7.07
N ALA A 197 -14.40 4.37 6.50
CA ALA A 197 -13.40 3.64 7.26
C ALA A 197 -12.50 4.59 8.09
N VAL A 198 -11.98 5.66 7.47
CA VAL A 198 -11.18 6.67 8.17
C VAL A 198 -11.98 7.32 9.31
N LYS A 199 -13.22 7.76 9.02
CA LYS A 199 -14.10 8.37 10.03
C LYS A 199 -14.42 7.42 11.17
N SER A 200 -14.67 6.14 10.85
CA SER A 200 -14.91 5.12 11.87
C SER A 200 -13.69 4.94 12.77
N LEU A 201 -12.49 4.82 12.21
CA LEU A 201 -11.25 4.71 13.00
C LEU A 201 -10.99 5.97 13.83
N TYR A 202 -11.25 7.15 13.27
CA TYR A 202 -11.14 8.42 14.00
C TYR A 202 -12.07 8.49 15.22
N ASN A 203 -13.30 8.00 15.07
CA ASN A 203 -14.27 7.87 16.18
C ASN A 203 -13.81 6.86 17.23
N GLU A 204 -12.97 5.89 16.86
CA GLU A 204 -12.26 5.00 17.79
C GLU A 204 -10.97 5.63 18.35
N GLY A 205 -10.75 6.93 18.21
CA GLY A 205 -9.61 7.64 18.80
C GLY A 205 -8.34 7.65 17.95
N ALA A 206 -8.37 7.11 16.72
CA ALA A 206 -7.24 7.21 15.80
C ALA A 206 -6.97 8.67 15.41
N ARG A 207 -5.69 9.07 15.39
CA ARG A 207 -5.28 10.45 15.06
C ARG A 207 -4.20 10.55 13.98
N LYS A 208 -3.47 9.49 13.66
CA LYS A 208 -2.41 9.52 12.64
C LYS A 208 -2.75 8.53 11.53
N PHE A 209 -3.06 9.05 10.35
CA PHE A 209 -3.44 8.25 9.20
C PHE A 209 -2.40 8.36 8.09
N TRP A 210 -2.12 7.22 7.47
CA TRP A 210 -1.42 7.11 6.20
C TRP A 210 -2.38 6.45 5.23
N VAL A 211 -2.81 7.20 4.23
CA VAL A 211 -3.68 6.70 3.16
C VAL A 211 -2.87 6.75 1.88
N HIS A 212 -2.67 5.62 1.22
CA HIS A 212 -1.96 5.62 -0.05
C HIS A 212 -2.82 5.14 -1.20
N ASN A 213 -2.50 5.68 -2.36
CA ASN A 213 -3.26 5.46 -3.58
C ASN A 213 -2.87 4.13 -4.27
N THR A 214 -3.61 3.75 -5.30
CA THR A 214 -3.30 2.52 -6.03
C THR A 214 -2.18 2.71 -7.05
N GLY A 215 -1.45 1.65 -7.35
CA GLY A 215 -0.40 1.64 -8.36
C GLY A 215 -0.93 1.72 -9.81
N PRO A 216 -0.03 1.67 -10.81
CA PRO A 216 -0.40 1.60 -12.20
C PRO A 216 -1.02 0.25 -12.55
N LEU A 217 -2.33 0.14 -12.31
CA LEU A 217 -3.12 -1.08 -12.46
C LEU A 217 -2.95 -1.76 -13.83
N GLY A 218 -2.89 -0.97 -14.90
CA GLY A 218 -2.74 -1.47 -16.27
C GLY A 218 -1.36 -2.05 -16.57
N CYS A 219 -0.37 -1.82 -15.70
CA CYS A 219 0.97 -2.38 -15.80
C CYS A 219 1.15 -3.67 -14.99
N LEU A 220 0.14 -4.11 -14.24
CA LEU A 220 0.25 -5.36 -13.47
C LEU A 220 0.29 -6.56 -14.42
N PRO A 221 1.28 -7.47 -14.31
CA PRO A 221 1.39 -8.63 -15.21
C PRO A 221 0.12 -9.47 -15.26
N LYS A 222 -0.51 -9.66 -14.10
CA LYS A 222 -1.83 -10.32 -13.95
C LYS A 222 -2.92 -9.71 -14.81
N VAL A 223 -3.04 -8.39 -14.74
CA VAL A 223 -4.05 -7.63 -15.47
C VAL A 223 -3.76 -7.71 -16.97
N LEU A 224 -2.50 -7.59 -17.37
CA LEU A 224 -2.06 -7.73 -18.77
C LEU A 224 -2.31 -9.13 -19.34
N ALA A 225 -2.12 -10.18 -18.53
CA ALA A 225 -2.34 -11.56 -18.92
C ALA A 225 -3.81 -11.88 -19.12
N LEU A 226 -4.69 -11.36 -18.25
CA LEU A 226 -6.13 -11.66 -18.26
C LEU A 226 -6.97 -10.70 -19.11
N ALA A 227 -6.43 -9.53 -19.47
CA ALA A 227 -7.18 -8.55 -20.25
C ALA A 227 -7.55 -9.11 -21.64
N GLN A 228 -8.86 -9.22 -21.89
CA GLN A 228 -9.39 -9.68 -23.18
C GLN A 228 -9.17 -8.66 -24.30
N LYS A 229 -9.30 -7.37 -23.98
CA LYS A 229 -9.06 -6.26 -24.91
C LYS A 229 -7.83 -5.49 -24.44
N LYS A 230 -6.88 -5.30 -25.35
CA LYS A 230 -5.60 -4.67 -25.05
C LYS A 230 -5.50 -3.31 -25.74
N ASP A 231 -5.67 -2.24 -24.95
CA ASP A 231 -5.44 -0.85 -25.33
C ASP A 231 -4.10 -0.35 -24.78
N LEU A 232 -3.02 -0.99 -25.24
CA LEU A 232 -1.69 -0.76 -24.68
C LEU A 232 -1.16 0.63 -25.01
N ASP A 233 -0.57 1.30 -24.02
CA ASP A 233 0.24 2.51 -24.19
C ASP A 233 1.65 2.17 -24.72
N SER A 234 2.50 3.18 -24.90
CA SER A 234 3.88 3.02 -25.37
C SER A 234 4.78 2.20 -24.45
N LEU A 235 4.36 1.98 -23.20
CA LEU A 235 5.08 1.19 -22.20
C LEU A 235 4.53 -0.24 -22.09
N GLY A 236 3.53 -0.59 -22.91
CA GLY A 236 2.90 -1.91 -22.88
C GLY A 236 1.88 -2.08 -21.75
N CYS A 237 1.44 -1.00 -21.11
CA CYS A 237 0.42 -1.03 -20.06
C CYS A 237 -0.97 -0.74 -20.62
N LEU A 238 -2.02 -1.30 -20.02
CA LEU A 238 -3.41 -1.02 -20.43
C LEU A 238 -3.81 0.41 -20.08
N SER A 239 -4.05 1.23 -21.11
CA SER A 239 -4.31 2.66 -20.99
C SER A 239 -5.58 2.93 -20.18
N SER A 240 -6.66 2.21 -20.46
CA SER A 240 -7.95 2.34 -19.77
C SER A 240 -7.87 2.03 -18.28
N TYR A 241 -7.12 0.99 -17.91
CA TYR A 241 -6.92 0.59 -16.51
C TYR A 241 -6.09 1.63 -15.76
N ASN A 242 -4.98 2.10 -16.36
CA ASN A 242 -4.16 3.16 -15.79
C ASN A 242 -4.92 4.49 -15.68
N SER A 243 -5.80 4.81 -16.65
CA SER A 243 -6.65 5.99 -16.60
C SER A 243 -7.67 5.91 -15.45
N ALA A 244 -8.32 4.76 -15.27
CA ALA A 244 -9.25 4.55 -14.15
C ALA A 244 -8.54 4.63 -12.79
N ALA A 245 -7.32 4.06 -12.68
CA ALA A 245 -6.49 4.17 -11.48
C ALA A 245 -6.15 5.64 -11.16
N ARG A 246 -5.77 6.45 -12.16
CA ARG A 246 -5.50 7.88 -11.95
C ARG A 246 -6.73 8.66 -11.48
N LEU A 247 -7.91 8.41 -12.07
CA LEU A 247 -9.16 9.03 -11.62
C LEU A 247 -9.53 8.64 -10.18
N PHE A 248 -9.30 7.38 -9.82
CA PHE A 248 -9.48 6.93 -8.44
C PHE A 248 -8.49 7.64 -7.49
N ASN A 249 -7.21 7.75 -7.89
CA ASN A 249 -6.17 8.38 -7.10
C ASN A 249 -6.41 9.89 -6.90
N GLU A 250 -6.93 10.59 -7.91
CA GLU A 250 -7.35 11.99 -7.84
C GLU A 250 -8.53 12.17 -6.89
N ALA A 251 -9.56 11.32 -7.01
CA ALA A 251 -10.71 11.35 -6.10
C ALA A 251 -10.29 11.06 -4.64
N LEU A 252 -9.36 10.13 -4.43
CA LEU A 252 -8.81 9.82 -3.11
C LEU A 252 -7.98 10.97 -2.53
N LEU A 253 -7.23 11.70 -3.37
CA LEU A 253 -6.49 12.90 -2.95
C LEU A 253 -7.46 13.99 -2.47
N HIS A 254 -8.50 14.30 -3.24
CA HIS A 254 -9.52 15.27 -2.85
C HIS A 254 -10.26 14.87 -1.57
N SER A 255 -10.62 13.59 -1.47
CA SER A 255 -11.23 13.02 -0.27
C SER A 255 -10.31 13.14 0.95
N SER A 256 -9.01 12.86 0.78
CA SER A 256 -8.00 13.02 1.84
C SER A 256 -7.86 14.48 2.30
N GLN A 257 -7.88 15.44 1.37
CA GLN A 257 -7.86 16.87 1.68
C GLN A 257 -9.11 17.29 2.47
N LYS A 258 -10.29 16.83 2.04
CA LYS A 258 -11.55 17.04 2.77
C LYS A 258 -11.48 16.48 4.19
N LEU A 259 -11.04 15.24 4.36
CA LEU A 259 -10.90 14.59 5.67
C LEU A 259 -9.94 15.35 6.60
N ARG A 260 -8.83 15.90 6.10
CA ARG A 260 -7.94 16.75 6.91
C ARG A 260 -8.64 17.98 7.49
N SER A 261 -9.59 18.55 6.75
CA SER A 261 -10.36 19.73 7.22
C SER A 261 -11.44 19.37 8.24
N GLU A 262 -12.05 18.19 8.09
CA GLU A 262 -13.16 17.68 8.92
C GLU A 262 -12.65 17.07 10.24
N LEU A 263 -11.57 16.29 10.20
CA LEU A 263 -11.06 15.52 11.33
C LEU A 263 -10.11 16.36 12.17
N LYS A 264 -10.65 17.06 13.17
CA LYS A 264 -9.88 17.89 14.09
C LYS A 264 -8.85 17.06 14.87
N ASP A 265 -7.69 17.65 15.13
CA ASP A 265 -6.58 17.03 15.87
C ASP A 265 -6.03 15.73 15.25
N ALA A 266 -6.43 15.39 14.02
CA ALA A 266 -5.89 14.28 13.25
C ALA A 266 -4.90 14.77 12.19
N THR A 267 -3.84 13.99 12.00
CA THR A 267 -2.93 14.11 10.86
C THR A 267 -3.27 13.01 9.87
N LEU A 268 -3.53 13.36 8.62
CA LEU A 268 -3.73 12.41 7.53
C LEU A 268 -2.75 12.69 6.41
N VAL A 269 -1.84 11.76 6.15
CA VAL A 269 -0.89 11.83 5.05
C VAL A 269 -1.44 11.04 3.87
N TYR A 270 -1.47 11.68 2.70
CA TYR A 270 -1.77 11.01 1.42
C TYR A 270 -0.43 10.68 0.76
N VAL A 271 -0.27 9.45 0.29
CA VAL A 271 0.96 9.01 -0.38
C VAL A 271 0.68 8.54 -1.79
N ASP A 272 1.40 9.13 -2.75
CA ASP A 272 1.28 8.83 -4.17
C ASP A 272 2.18 7.65 -4.57
N ILE A 273 1.70 6.44 -4.28
CA ILE A 273 2.37 5.19 -4.66
C ILE A 273 2.32 4.96 -6.17
N TYR A 274 1.31 5.48 -6.87
CA TYR A 274 1.25 5.45 -8.33
C TYR A 274 2.49 6.09 -8.94
N ALA A 275 2.80 7.33 -8.57
CA ALA A 275 3.96 8.04 -9.11
C ALA A 275 5.26 7.29 -8.85
N ILE A 276 5.43 6.73 -7.64
CA ILE A 276 6.62 5.96 -7.26
C ILE A 276 6.73 4.68 -8.12
N LYS A 277 5.66 3.86 -8.17
CA LYS A 277 5.67 2.61 -8.95
C LYS A 277 5.80 2.86 -10.45
N TYR A 278 5.19 3.92 -10.96
CA TYR A 278 5.27 4.28 -12.38
C TYR A 278 6.67 4.78 -12.75
N ASP A 279 7.33 5.55 -11.89
CA ASP A 279 8.75 5.92 -12.08
C ASP A 279 9.66 4.69 -12.12
N LEU A 280 9.45 3.71 -11.24
CA LEU A 280 10.20 2.45 -11.25
C LEU A 280 10.04 1.68 -12.56
N ILE A 281 8.82 1.65 -13.12
CA ILE A 281 8.53 0.97 -14.38
C ILE A 281 9.18 1.72 -15.55
N THR A 282 8.99 3.04 -15.63
CA THR A 282 9.50 3.87 -16.73
C THR A 282 11.01 4.03 -16.73
N ASN A 283 11.63 4.01 -15.56
CA ASN A 283 13.06 4.20 -15.36
C ASN A 283 13.75 2.93 -14.82
N ALA A 284 13.25 1.74 -15.17
CA ALA A 284 13.76 0.47 -14.66
C ALA A 284 15.28 0.31 -14.81
N ALA A 285 15.86 0.77 -15.93
CA ALA A 285 17.30 0.73 -16.15
C ALA A 285 18.11 1.52 -15.10
N LYS A 286 17.58 2.64 -14.60
CA LYS A 286 18.21 3.48 -13.57
C LYS A 286 18.27 2.77 -12.22
N TYR A 287 17.21 2.03 -11.89
CA TYR A 287 17.11 1.28 -10.64
C TYR A 287 17.75 -0.11 -10.73
N GLY A 288 18.31 -0.43 -11.91
CA GLY A 288 18.87 -1.70 -12.33
C GLY A 288 17.79 -2.60 -12.92
N ASN A 289 18.04 -3.12 -14.13
CA ASN A 289 17.08 -3.95 -14.83
C ASN A 289 16.68 -5.16 -13.96
N PRO A 290 15.38 -5.41 -13.74
CA PRO A 290 14.96 -6.74 -13.36
C PRO A 290 15.46 -7.66 -14.49
N SER A 291 16.42 -8.53 -14.15
CA SER A 291 17.20 -9.35 -15.09
C SER A 291 16.35 -9.98 -16.21
N ASN A 292 16.97 -10.16 -17.39
CA ASN A 292 16.49 -10.74 -18.65
C ASN A 292 15.79 -12.14 -18.60
N HIS A 293 15.32 -12.60 -17.45
CA HIS A 293 14.57 -13.85 -17.28
C HIS A 293 13.05 -13.67 -17.25
N CYS A 294 12.54 -12.43 -17.24
CA CYS A 294 11.09 -12.17 -17.29
C CYS A 294 10.53 -11.94 -18.70
N SER A 295 11.38 -11.83 -19.72
CA SER A 295 10.97 -11.39 -21.07
C SER A 295 10.52 -12.50 -22.02
N HIS A 296 10.55 -13.78 -21.63
CA HIS A 296 10.27 -14.91 -22.54
C HIS A 296 9.60 -16.12 -21.88
N LEU A 297 8.54 -15.99 -21.07
CA LEU A 297 7.96 -17.20 -20.45
C LEU A 297 6.42 -17.19 -20.44
N SER A 298 5.86 -18.34 -20.81
CA SER A 298 4.45 -18.61 -21.10
C SER A 298 3.53 -18.51 -19.86
N ILE A 299 2.23 -18.39 -20.15
CA ILE A 299 1.12 -18.15 -19.22
C ILE A 299 1.11 -19.04 -17.96
N ASP A 300 1.62 -20.27 -18.02
CA ASP A 300 1.65 -21.19 -16.88
C ASP A 300 2.73 -20.84 -15.82
N TYR A 301 3.74 -20.04 -16.19
CA TYR A 301 4.85 -19.70 -15.29
C TYR A 301 4.56 -18.47 -14.40
N TYR A 302 3.64 -17.59 -14.83
CA TYR A 302 3.19 -16.42 -14.05
C TYR A 302 2.46 -16.80 -12.76
N LEU A 303 1.90 -18.01 -12.68
CA LEU A 303 1.18 -18.49 -11.49
C LEU A 303 2.12 -19.02 -10.40
N THR A 304 3.40 -19.20 -10.67
CA THR A 304 4.28 -20.01 -9.81
C THR A 304 5.67 -19.45 -9.55
N HIS A 305 6.14 -18.40 -10.22
CA HIS A 305 7.54 -17.95 -10.08
C HIS A 305 7.69 -16.43 -10.04
N SER A 306 8.09 -15.95 -8.87
CA SER A 306 8.65 -14.62 -8.71
C SER A 306 10.01 -14.54 -9.40
N CYS A 307 10.48 -13.35 -9.78
CA CYS A 307 11.83 -13.12 -10.29
C CYS A 307 12.45 -11.93 -9.54
N VAL A 308 13.54 -12.16 -8.80
CA VAL A 308 14.74 -11.29 -8.70
C VAL A 308 15.78 -11.99 -7.82
N THR A 309 17.02 -12.03 -8.28
CA THR A 309 18.18 -12.71 -7.67
C THR A 309 19.33 -11.76 -7.29
N ASN A 310 19.12 -10.45 -7.09
CA ASN A 310 20.22 -9.55 -6.72
C ASN A 310 19.97 -8.72 -5.45
N LEU A 311 20.95 -8.81 -4.55
CA LEU A 311 20.89 -8.52 -3.11
C LEU A 311 20.94 -7.03 -2.72
N ASN A 312 20.87 -6.09 -3.68
CA ASN A 312 21.02 -4.65 -3.41
C ASN A 312 19.87 -3.76 -3.92
N GLN A 313 18.72 -4.31 -4.33
CA GLN A 313 17.60 -3.53 -4.83
C GLN A 313 16.43 -3.50 -3.85
N VAL A 314 16.26 -2.35 -3.19
CA VAL A 314 15.27 -2.08 -2.13
C VAL A 314 13.83 -1.92 -2.66
N PHE A 315 13.57 -2.00 -3.97
CA PHE A 315 12.30 -1.52 -4.54
C PHE A 315 11.69 -2.40 -5.63
N LEU A 316 11.39 -3.67 -5.31
CA LEU A 316 10.28 -4.37 -5.96
C LEU A 316 9.16 -4.55 -4.94
N LEU A 317 8.59 -3.40 -4.57
CA LEU A 317 7.40 -3.28 -3.74
C LEU A 317 6.22 -3.90 -4.48
N SER A 318 5.88 -5.13 -4.10
CA SER A 318 4.57 -5.76 -4.28
C SER A 318 3.88 -5.37 -5.59
N LEU A 319 4.39 -5.94 -6.69
CA LEU A 319 3.72 -5.96 -7.99
C LEU A 319 3.16 -7.38 -8.22
N HIS A 320 2.49 -7.98 -7.22
CA HIS A 320 1.97 -9.36 -7.36
C HIS A 320 0.66 -9.30 -8.15
N ILE A 321 0.53 -9.93 -9.33
CA ILE A 321 0.65 -11.36 -9.63
C ILE A 321 -0.24 -12.18 -8.68
N LEU A 322 -1.53 -12.12 -8.98
CA LEU A 322 -2.45 -13.24 -8.83
C LEU A 322 -3.62 -13.00 -9.73
#